data_AF-A0A967M019-F1
#
_entry.id   AF-A0A967M019-F1
#
_cell.length_a   1.000
_cell.length_b   1.000
_cell.length_c   1.000
_cell.angle_alpha   90.00
_cell.angle_beta   90.00
_cell.angle_gamma   90.00
#
_symmetry.space_group_name_H-M   'P 1'
#
loop_
_entity.id
_entity.type
_entity.pdbx_description
1 polymer ?
#
loop_
_entity_poly.entity_id
_entity_poly.type
_entity_poly.pdbx_seq_one_letter_code
_entity_poly.pdbx_strand_id
1 'polypeptide(L)' 'LEFLGLEFEEGCVSFHKTERVVRTASSEQVRQPINTRGLEAWKPFEPWLDPLKDALGDVLDDYRR' A
#
# COMPACT_ATOMS: atom_id res chain seq x y z
N LEU A 1 -0.97 12.89 6.77
CA LEU A 1 -2.27 13.31 7.35
C LEU A 1 -2.57 14.79 7.11
N GLU A 2 -1.56 15.57 6.73
CA GLU A 2 -1.68 16.98 6.30
C GLU A 2 -2.76 17.23 5.25
N PHE A 3 -2.91 16.37 4.24
CA PHE A 3 -4.00 16.48 3.26
C PHE A 3 -5.40 16.52 3.92
N LEU A 4 -5.57 15.79 5.02
CA LEU A 4 -6.80 15.75 5.81
C LEU A 4 -6.82 16.78 6.95
N GLY A 5 -5.73 17.56 7.14
CA GLY A 5 -5.58 18.49 8.25
C GLY A 5 -5.50 17.83 9.64
N LEU A 6 -5.17 16.53 9.70
CA LEU A 6 -5.14 15.77 10.95
C LEU A 6 -3.71 15.63 11.50
N GLU A 7 -3.59 15.63 12.83
CA GLU A 7 -2.34 15.30 13.52
C GLU A 7 -2.01 13.81 13.41
N PHE A 8 -0.72 13.49 13.54
CA PHE A 8 -0.25 12.11 13.50
C PHE A 8 -0.37 11.41 14.85
N GLU A 9 -0.77 10.15 14.81
CA GLU A 9 -0.82 9.26 15.97
C GLU A 9 0.03 8.01 15.71
N GLU A 10 0.75 7.52 16.74
CA GLU A 10 1.60 6.31 16.65
C GLU A 10 0.82 5.06 16.19
N GLY A 11 -0.48 5.01 16.49
CA GLY A 11 -1.38 3.94 16.04
C GLY A 11 -1.43 3.80 14.51
N CYS A 12 -1.18 4.87 13.74
CA CYS A 12 -1.19 4.84 12.28
C CYS A 12 -0.11 3.91 11.70
N VAL A 13 1.04 3.79 12.37
CA VAL A 13 2.15 2.90 11.94
C VAL A 13 2.17 1.58 12.71
N SER A 14 1.54 1.55 13.90
CA SER A 14 1.41 0.37 14.76
C SER A 14 0.10 -0.42 14.54
N PHE A 15 -0.57 -0.29 13.39
CA PHE A 15 -1.92 -0.87 13.13
C PHE A 15 -2.03 -2.38 13.41
N HIS A 16 -0.96 -3.13 13.14
CA HIS A 16 -0.88 -4.59 13.30
C HIS A 16 -1.07 -5.05 14.76
N LYS A 17 -0.93 -4.14 15.73
CA LYS A 17 -1.14 -4.39 17.17
C LYS A 17 -2.62 -4.38 17.59
N THR A 18 -3.53 -4.00 16.70
CA THR A 18 -4.96 -3.90 17.03
C THR A 18 -5.58 -5.29 17.27
N GLU A 19 -6.32 -5.47 18.37
CA GLU A 19 -6.93 -6.77 18.72
C GLU A 19 -8.20 -7.10 17.93
N ARG A 20 -8.77 -6.13 17.21
CA ARG A 20 -9.99 -6.30 16.40
C ARG A 20 -9.86 -7.49 15.44
N VAL A 21 -10.93 -8.27 15.33
CA VAL A 21 -11.00 -9.37 14.36
C VAL A 21 -11.10 -8.80 12.94
N VAL A 22 -10.28 -9.32 12.03
CA VAL A 22 -10.31 -8.99 10.59
C VAL A 22 -10.85 -10.20 9.84
N ARG A 23 -11.98 -10.03 9.14
CA ARG A 23 -12.68 -11.11 8.42
C ARG A 23 -12.64 -10.91 6.91
N THR A 24 -11.46 -10.55 6.39
CA THR A 24 -11.23 -10.30 4.96
C THR A 24 -10.10 -11.17 4.46
N ALA A 25 -10.02 -11.39 3.15
CA ALA A 25 -8.94 -12.16 2.51
C ALA A 25 -7.53 -11.66 2.92
N SER A 26 -7.37 -10.37 3.22
CA SER A 26 -6.11 -9.77 3.64
C SER A 26 -5.79 -9.88 5.14
N SER A 27 -6.51 -10.69 5.93
CA SER A 27 -6.31 -10.78 7.40
C SER A 27 -4.85 -11.03 7.76
N GLU A 28 -4.21 -12.03 7.16
CA GLU A 28 -2.81 -12.37 7.45
C GLU A 28 -1.84 -11.25 7.04
N GLN A 29 -2.17 -10.49 6.00
CA GLN A 29 -1.33 -9.39 5.53
C GLN A 29 -1.38 -8.20 6.50
N VAL A 30 -2.58 -7.82 6.96
CA VAL A 30 -2.75 -6.66 7.87
C VAL A 30 -2.31 -6.94 9.31
N ARG A 31 -2.06 -8.21 9.65
CA ARG A 31 -1.48 -8.64 10.93
C ARG A 31 0.04 -8.48 10.99
N GLN A 32 0.69 -8.10 9.89
CA GLN A 32 2.13 -7.86 9.85
C GLN A 32 2.43 -6.35 9.92
N PRO A 33 3.61 -5.94 10.45
CA PRO A 33 4.09 -4.58 10.31
C PRO A 33 4.22 -4.16 8.83
N ILE A 34 4.29 -2.85 8.58
CA ILE A 34 4.61 -2.31 7.25
C ILE A 34 5.91 -2.97 6.76
N ASN A 35 5.85 -3.55 5.56
CA ASN A 35 6.98 -4.20 4.94
C ASN A 35 6.90 -4.08 3.43
N THR A 36 8.03 -4.33 2.77
CA THR A 36 8.20 -4.19 1.32
C THR A 36 8.02 -5.51 0.55
N ARG A 37 7.61 -6.60 1.21
CA ARG A 37 7.52 -7.93 0.59
C ARG A 37 6.51 -7.99 -0.56
N GLY A 38 5.44 -7.20 -0.47
CA GLY A 38 4.42 -7.11 -1.51
C GLY A 38 4.79 -6.21 -2.69
N LEU A 39 5.91 -5.47 -2.61
CA LEU A 39 6.38 -4.68 -3.74
C LEU A 39 6.74 -5.62 -4.90
N GLU A 40 6.59 -5.10 -6.12
CA GLU A 40 6.99 -5.80 -7.35
C GLU A 40 6.22 -7.08 -7.71
N ALA A 41 5.27 -7.53 -6.89
CA ALA A 41 4.43 -8.70 -7.19
C ALA A 41 3.63 -8.57 -8.51
N TRP A 42 3.48 -7.34 -9.02
CA TRP A 42 2.85 -7.04 -10.29
C TRP A 42 3.77 -7.27 -11.51
N LYS A 43 5.10 -7.32 -11.35
CA LYS A 43 6.07 -7.41 -12.46
C LYS A 43 5.81 -8.56 -13.44
N PRO A 44 5.42 -9.78 -13.02
CA PRO A 44 5.09 -10.85 -13.96
C PRO A 44 3.93 -10.49 -14.90
N PHE A 45 3.06 -9.56 -14.49
CA PHE A 45 1.92 -9.08 -15.26
C PHE A 45 2.21 -7.82 -16.07
N GLU A 46 3.43 -7.28 -15.95
CA GLU A 46 3.87 -6.07 -16.64
C GLU A 46 3.54 -6.03 -18.15
N PRO A 47 3.70 -7.14 -18.92
CA PRO A 47 3.42 -7.13 -20.36
C PRO A 47 1.97 -6.79 -20.75
N TRP A 48 1.03 -6.77 -19.80
CA TRP A 48 -0.39 -6.50 -20.05
C TRP A 48 -0.87 -5.17 -19.46
N LEU A 49 0.02 -4.38 -18.87
CA LEU A 49 -0.35 -3.17 -18.12
C LEU A 49 -0.09 -1.86 -18.86
N ASP A 50 0.27 -1.90 -20.15
CA ASP A 50 0.59 -0.68 -20.91
C ASP A 50 -0.52 0.39 -20.86
N PRO A 51 -1.82 0.07 -21.06
CA PRO A 51 -2.88 1.08 -20.95
C PRO A 51 -2.99 1.70 -19.54
N LEU A 52 -2.66 0.92 -18.49
CA LEU A 52 -2.65 1.41 -17.13
C LEU A 52 -1.45 2.33 -16.86
N LYS A 53 -0.27 1.98 -17.39
CA LYS A 53 0.93 2.83 -17.29
C LYS A 53 0.69 4.18 -17.96
N ASP A 54 0.10 4.19 -19.15
CA ASP A 54 -0.26 5.41 -19.88
C ASP A 54 -1.25 6.26 -19.09
N ALA A 55 -2.27 5.63 -18.48
CA ALA A 55 -3.28 6.33 -17.68
C ALA A 55 -2.72 6.94 -16.38
N LEU A 56 -1.70 6.32 -15.79
CA LEU A 56 -1.04 6.83 -14.58
C LEU A 56 -0.06 7.98 -14.88
N GLY A 57 0.50 8.04 -16.09
CA GLY A 57 1.38 9.12 -16.53
C GLY A 57 2.59 9.33 -15.60
N ASP A 58 2.94 10.59 -15.35
CA ASP A 58 4.13 11.00 -14.59
C ASP A 58 4.16 10.47 -13.15
N VAL A 59 2.99 10.16 -12.57
CA VAL A 59 2.86 9.62 -11.22
C VAL A 59 3.60 8.27 -11.06
N LEU A 60 3.75 7.53 -12.16
CA LEU A 60 4.47 6.25 -12.16
C LEU A 60 5.96 6.42 -11.83
N ASP A 61 6.54 7.58 -12.14
CA ASP A 61 7.95 7.90 -11.93
C ASP A 61 8.18 8.69 -10.63
N ASP A 62 7.20 9.48 -10.19
CA ASP A 62 7.29 10.31 -8.97
C ASP A 62 7.44 9.48 -7.68
N TYR A 63 6.81 8.30 -7.62
CA TYR A 63 6.87 7.42 -6.43
C TYR A 63 8.07 6.47 -6.40
N ARG A 64 8.97 6.53 -7.41
CA ARG A 64 10.22 5.77 -7.43
C ARG A 64 11.41 6.51 -6.79
N ARG A 65 11.21 7.74 -6.32
CA ARG A 65 12.23 8.55 -5.62
C ARG A 65 12.19 8.39 -4.10
#